data_AF-A0A2U9IF51-F1
#
_entry.id   AF-A0A2U9IF51-F1
#
_cell.length_a   1.000
_cell.length_b   1.000
_cell.length_c   1.000
_cell.angle_alpha   90.00
_cell.angle_beta   90.00
_cell.angle_gamma   90.00
#
_symmetry.space_group_name_H-M   'P 1'
#
loop_
_entity.id
_entity.type
_entity.pdbx_description
1 polymer ?
#
loop_
_entity_poly.entity_id
_entity_poly.type
_entity_poly.pdbx_seq_one_letter_code
_entity_poly.pdbx_strand_id
1 'polypeptide(L)'
;MELKTALQEMLEKKDEPSVYNFIKCIVNLFPPSDDLSISVIKRGNYEYILDRKGLCLVSLAQDEYLPFFSAAEKRLTTIPYDIQDYIVNNWKMILKELEKILDQYSKRESTYEKKLEEVKSLVNN
;
A
#
# COMPACT_ATOMS: atom_id res chain seq x y z
N MET A 1 15.05 -8.39 -3.62
CA MET A 1 15.27 -8.60 -5.07
C MET A 1 13.96 -8.63 -5.85
N GLU A 2 12.90 -9.24 -5.31
CA GLU A 2 11.60 -9.31 -5.99
C GLU A 2 10.92 -7.95 -6.17
N LEU A 3 11.00 -7.03 -5.18
CA LEU A 3 10.32 -5.73 -5.25
C LEU A 3 10.87 -4.84 -6.37
N LYS A 4 12.20 -4.82 -6.55
CA LYS A 4 12.84 -4.03 -7.61
C LYS A 4 12.36 -4.47 -9.00
N THR A 5 12.36 -5.78 -9.23
CA THR A 5 11.91 -6.35 -10.51
C THR A 5 10.42 -6.07 -10.74
N ALA A 6 9.58 -6.26 -9.73
CA ALA A 6 8.15 -5.96 -9.82
C ALA A 6 7.88 -4.46 -10.08
N LEU A 7 8.65 -3.57 -9.46
CA LEU A 7 8.58 -2.13 -9.71
C LEU A 7 8.96 -1.79 -11.16
N GLN A 8 10.07 -2.34 -11.66
CA GLN A 8 10.49 -2.11 -13.05
C GLN A 8 9.44 -2.60 -14.04
N GLU A 9 8.94 -3.82 -13.85
CA GLU A 9 7.88 -4.41 -14.68
C GLU A 9 6.61 -3.55 -14.67
N MET A 10 6.19 -3.06 -13.49
CA MET A 10 5.04 -2.16 -13.34
C MET A 10 5.24 -0.86 -14.11
N LEU A 11 6.41 -0.24 -14.02
CA LEU A 11 6.71 1.02 -14.69
C LEU A 11 6.80 0.87 -16.21
N GLU A 12 7.22 -0.30 -16.70
CA GLU A 12 7.30 -0.62 -18.13
C GLU A 12 5.92 -0.95 -18.72
N LYS A 13 5.20 -1.91 -18.12
CA LYS A 13 3.94 -2.43 -18.68
C LYS A 13 2.73 -1.57 -18.35
N LYS A 14 2.67 -1.05 -17.12
CA LYS A 14 1.56 -0.25 -16.59
C LYS A 14 0.19 -0.94 -16.76
N ASP A 15 0.16 -2.27 -16.68
CA ASP A 15 -1.05 -3.09 -16.77
C ASP A 15 -1.50 -3.61 -15.39
N GLU A 16 -2.75 -4.05 -15.27
CA GLU A 16 -3.30 -4.53 -13.99
C GLU A 16 -2.45 -5.68 -13.38
N PRO A 17 -2.00 -6.69 -14.14
CA PRO A 17 -1.16 -7.76 -13.60
C PRO A 17 0.17 -7.29 -13.00
N SER A 18 0.87 -6.34 -13.66
CA SER A 18 2.14 -5.82 -13.14
C SER A 18 1.93 -4.94 -11.90
N VAL A 19 0.88 -4.13 -11.86
CA VAL A 19 0.50 -3.37 -10.64
C VAL A 19 0.14 -4.32 -9.50
N TYR A 20 -0.62 -5.39 -9.78
CA TYR A 20 -0.97 -6.39 -8.78
C TYR A 20 0.26 -7.11 -8.23
N ASN A 21 1.23 -7.45 -9.08
CA ASN A 21 2.49 -8.06 -8.64
C ASN A 21 3.29 -7.12 -7.73
N PHE A 22 3.39 -5.83 -8.09
CA PHE A 22 4.02 -4.81 -7.25
C PHE A 22 3.34 -4.68 -5.88
N ILE A 23 2.00 -4.60 -5.86
CA ILE A 23 1.21 -4.59 -4.62
C ILE A 23 1.51 -5.82 -3.77
N LYS A 24 1.51 -7.02 -4.37
CA LYS A 24 1.79 -8.27 -3.66
C LYS A 24 3.19 -8.27 -3.03
N CYS A 25 4.20 -7.74 -3.73
CA CYS A 25 5.54 -7.58 -3.18
C CYS A 25 5.56 -6.62 -1.98
N ILE A 26 4.85 -5.49 -2.05
CA ILE A 26 4.71 -4.57 -0.91
C ILE A 26 4.04 -5.27 0.28
N VAL A 27 2.94 -5.98 0.04
CA VAL A 27 2.17 -6.69 1.07
C VAL A 27 3.06 -7.68 1.85
N ASN A 28 3.95 -8.39 1.17
CA ASN A 28 4.89 -9.33 1.80
C ASN A 28 5.95 -8.65 2.69
N LEU A 29 6.12 -7.33 2.56
CA LEU A 29 7.02 -6.55 3.40
C LEU A 29 6.36 -6.05 4.68
N PHE A 30 5.02 -5.98 4.73
CA PHE A 30 4.32 -5.54 5.93
C PHE A 30 4.67 -6.41 7.14
N PRO A 31 4.80 -5.81 8.34
CA PRO A 31 4.78 -6.55 9.59
C PRO A 31 3.47 -7.31 9.80
N PRO A 32 3.44 -8.35 10.66
CA PRO A 32 2.23 -9.12 10.96
C PRO A 32 1.30 -8.34 11.91
N SER A 33 0.87 -7.14 11.52
CA SER A 33 -0.08 -6.30 12.25
C SER A 33 -1.22 -5.87 11.32
N ASP A 34 -2.45 -5.96 11.81
CA ASP A 34 -3.66 -5.48 11.12
C ASP A 34 -3.91 -3.98 11.38
N ASP A 35 -3.11 -3.33 12.24
CA ASP A 35 -3.26 -1.91 12.61
C ASP A 35 -2.53 -0.96 11.65
N LEU A 36 -1.86 -1.51 10.63
CA LEU A 36 -1.00 -0.78 9.72
C LEU A 36 -1.58 -0.81 8.31
N SER A 37 -1.67 0.37 7.71
CA SER A 37 -2.02 0.51 6.31
C SER A 37 -1.33 1.72 5.71
N ILE A 38 -1.22 1.72 4.39
CA ILE A 38 -0.77 2.86 3.59
C ILE A 38 -2.00 3.42 2.88
N SER A 39 -2.32 4.69 3.16
CA SER A 39 -3.30 5.41 2.35
C SER A 39 -2.76 5.58 0.93
N VAL A 40 -3.45 5.00 -0.05
CA VAL A 40 -3.12 5.17 -1.46
C VAL A 40 -3.75 6.46 -1.97
N ILE A 41 -5.07 6.56 -1.91
CA ILE A 41 -5.81 7.74 -2.37
C ILE A 41 -7.12 7.90 -1.60
N LYS A 42 -7.43 9.13 -1.22
CA LYS A 42 -8.68 9.52 -0.56
C LYS A 42 -9.54 10.37 -1.50
N ARG A 43 -10.83 10.04 -1.59
CA ARG A 43 -11.84 10.70 -2.41
C ARG A 43 -13.12 10.89 -1.61
N GLY A 44 -13.19 12.03 -0.92
CA GLY A 44 -14.30 12.34 -0.02
C GLY A 44 -14.40 11.30 1.09
N ASN A 45 -15.53 10.60 1.12
CA ASN A 45 -15.83 9.55 2.10
C ASN A 45 -15.18 8.20 1.79
N TYR A 46 -14.53 8.05 0.64
CA TYR A 46 -13.90 6.81 0.21
C TYR A 46 -12.38 6.93 0.28
N GLU A 47 -11.71 5.88 0.74
CA GLU A 47 -10.26 5.82 0.84
C GLU A 47 -9.77 4.45 0.42
N TYR A 48 -8.86 4.42 -0.54
CA TYR A 48 -8.16 3.20 -0.92
C TYR A 48 -6.94 3.07 -0.04
N ILE A 49 -6.85 1.96 0.68
CA ILE A 49 -5.73 1.66 1.56
C ILE A 49 -5.07 0.34 1.15
N LEU A 50 -3.78 0.23 1.42
CA LEU A 50 -3.01 -0.99 1.26
C LEU A 50 -2.59 -1.50 2.63
N ASP A 51 -3.03 -2.70 3.00
CA ASP A 51 -2.67 -3.36 4.25
C ASP A 51 -1.87 -4.65 4.00
N ARG A 52 -1.51 -5.37 5.07
CA ARG A 52 -0.79 -6.65 4.99
C ARG A 52 -1.54 -7.78 4.27
N LYS A 53 -2.79 -7.56 3.87
CA LYS A 53 -3.64 -8.55 3.23
C LYS A 53 -4.03 -8.12 1.80
N GLY A 54 -3.74 -6.88 1.38
CA GLY A 54 -3.93 -6.38 0.02
C GLY A 54 -4.59 -5.00 -0.05
N LEU A 55 -5.05 -4.62 -1.24
CA LEU A 55 -5.73 -3.35 -1.49
C LEU A 55 -7.21 -3.43 -1.09
N CYS A 56 -7.67 -2.53 -0.25
CA CYS A 56 -9.09 -2.41 0.10
C CYS A 56 -9.60 -0.97 -0.03
N LEU A 57 -10.91 -0.86 -0.22
CA LEU A 57 -11.65 0.39 -0.21
C LEU A 57 -12.36 0.52 1.13
N VAL A 58 -12.05 1.58 1.86
CA VAL A 58 -12.75 1.96 3.09
C VAL A 58 -13.69 3.10 2.75
N SER A 59 -14.96 2.98 3.14
CA SER A 59 -15.93 4.06 3.08
C SER A 59 -16.30 4.49 4.49
N LEU A 60 -16.16 5.78 4.77
CA LEU A 60 -16.58 6.42 6.00
C LEU A 60 -17.96 7.03 5.78
N ALA A 61 -18.98 6.47 6.43
CA ALA A 61 -20.28 7.12 6.50
C ALA A 61 -20.35 7.89 7.82
N GLN A 62 -20.58 9.19 7.73
CA GLN A 62 -21.04 9.98 8.85
C GLN A 62 -22.56 9.84 8.87
N ASP A 63 -23.07 9.03 9.79
CA ASP A 63 -24.51 8.88 9.93
C ASP A 63 -25.07 10.19 10.51
N GLU A 64 -25.95 10.89 9.79
CA GLU A 64 -26.44 12.22 10.21
C GLU A 64 -27.20 12.17 11.54
N TYR A 65 -27.67 10.99 11.94
CA TYR A 65 -28.55 10.79 13.09
C TYR A 65 -27.87 10.12 14.28
N LEU A 66 -26.59 9.73 14.17
CA LEU A 66 -25.86 9.05 15.23
C LEU A 66 -24.41 9.57 15.33
N PRO A 67 -23.86 9.81 16.54
CA PRO A 67 -22.48 10.26 16.74
C PRO A 67 -21.46 9.12 16.55
N PHE A 68 -21.75 8.15 15.68
CA PHE A 68 -20.90 7.01 15.40
C PHE A 68 -20.43 7.08 13.95
N PHE A 69 -19.12 7.04 13.75
CA PHE A 69 -18.56 6.80 12.43
C PHE A 69 -18.69 5.32 12.11
N SER A 70 -19.41 5.00 11.04
CA SER A 70 -19.40 3.64 10.50
C SER A 70 -18.38 3.58 9.35
N ALA A 71 -17.48 2.61 9.43
CA ALA A 71 -16.54 2.30 8.37
C ALA A 71 -16.95 0.98 7.74
N ALA A 72 -17.15 0.97 6.42
CA ALA A 72 -17.30 -0.26 5.66
C ALA A 72 -16.03 -0.50 4.86
N GLU A 73 -15.48 -1.70 4.97
CA GLU A 73 -14.31 -2.14 4.20
C GLU A 73 -14.75 -3.12 3.12
N LYS A 74 -14.29 -2.89 1.89
CA LYS A 74 -14.45 -3.84 0.79
C LYS A 74 -13.08 -4.19 0.22
N ARG A 75 -12.74 -5.47 0.29
CA ARG A 75 -11.54 -6.01 -0.35
C ARG A 75 -11.71 -6.03 -1.86
N LEU A 76 -10.70 -5.56 -2.58
CA LEU A 76 -10.75 -5.50 -4.04
C LEU A 76 -10.13 -6.76 -4.64
N THR A 77 -10.88 -7.40 -5.53
CA THR A 77 -10.41 -8.54 -6.33
C THR A 77 -9.76 -8.09 -7.64
N THR A 78 -10.12 -6.90 -8.12
CA THR A 78 -9.58 -6.24 -9.31
C THR A 78 -9.24 -4.80 -8.96
N ILE A 79 -8.24 -4.24 -9.64
CA ILE A 79 -7.77 -2.87 -9.37
C ILE A 79 -8.46 -1.93 -10.38
N PRO A 80 -9.27 -0.95 -9.93
CA PRO A 80 -9.85 0.03 -10.85
C PRO A 80 -8.76 0.79 -11.61
N TYR A 81 -8.98 1.05 -12.90
CA TYR A 81 -7.98 1.64 -13.79
C TYR A 81 -7.42 2.98 -13.29
N ASP A 82 -8.27 3.83 -12.72
CA ASP A 82 -7.86 5.13 -12.18
C ASP A 82 -6.96 5.00 -10.93
N ILE A 83 -7.14 3.93 -10.15
CA ILE A 83 -6.30 3.60 -9.00
C ILE A 83 -4.99 2.98 -9.46
N GLN A 84 -5.03 2.14 -10.48
CA GLN A 84 -3.86 1.59 -11.15
C GLN A 84 -2.94 2.70 -11.65
N ASP A 85 -3.49 3.65 -12.42
CA ASP A 85 -2.77 4.82 -12.92
C ASP A 85 -2.20 5.66 -11.77
N TYR A 86 -2.97 5.83 -10.69
CA TYR A 86 -2.49 6.57 -9.52
C TYR A 86 -1.29 5.87 -8.87
N ILE A 87 -1.33 4.54 -8.68
CA ILE A 87 -0.23 3.77 -8.10
C ILE A 87 1.02 3.87 -8.97
N VAL A 88 0.88 3.73 -10.30
CA VAL A 88 1.99 3.85 -11.25
C VAL A 88 2.64 5.23 -11.18
N ASN A 89 1.86 6.30 -10.99
CA ASN A 89 2.39 7.66 -10.93
C ASN A 89 2.92 8.05 -9.54
N ASN A 90 2.46 7.41 -8.47
CA ASN A 90 2.74 7.79 -7.07
C ASN A 90 3.45 6.71 -6.26
N TRP A 91 4.04 5.70 -6.90
CA TRP A 91 4.72 4.57 -6.25
C TRP A 91 5.78 5.01 -5.21
N LYS A 92 6.51 6.10 -5.46
CA LYS A 92 7.50 6.64 -4.50
C LYS A 92 6.87 7.03 -3.17
N MET A 93 5.66 7.60 -3.18
CA MET A 93 4.95 7.96 -1.96
C MET A 93 4.53 6.72 -1.18
N ILE A 94 4.02 5.70 -1.88
CA ILE A 94 3.63 4.42 -1.28
C ILE A 94 4.84 3.75 -0.61
N LEU A 95 5.99 3.69 -1.30
CA LEU A 95 7.21 3.11 -0.73
C LEU A 95 7.77 3.94 0.44
N LYS A 96 7.61 5.27 0.45
CA LYS A 96 8.00 6.11 1.59
C LYS A 96 7.16 5.84 2.83
N GLU A 97 5.86 5.62 2.69
CA GLU A 97 5.02 5.23 3.81
C GLU A 97 5.39 3.82 4.31
N LEU A 98 5.65 2.88 3.41
CA LEU A 98 6.17 1.56 3.77
C LEU A 98 7.51 1.65 4.52
N GLU A 99 8.42 2.51 4.06
CA GLU A 99 9.71 2.78 4.71
C GLU A 99 9.52 3.22 6.17
N LYS A 100 8.60 4.15 6.43
CA LYS A 100 8.30 4.61 7.80
C LYS A 100 7.79 3.48 8.68
N ILE A 101 6.91 2.64 8.15
CA ILE A 101 6.38 1.46 8.85
C ILE A 101 7.52 0.50 9.20
N LEU A 102 8.37 0.17 8.23
CA LEU A 102 9.51 -0.73 8.40
C LEU A 102 10.56 -0.15 9.36
N ASP A 103 10.82 1.16 9.34
CA ASP A 103 11.75 1.83 10.26
C ASP A 103 11.31 1.67 11.71
N GLN A 104 10.02 1.83 11.99
CA GLN A 104 9.47 1.63 13.33
C GLN A 104 9.64 0.19 13.82
N TYR A 105 9.45 -0.80 12.93
CA TYR A 105 9.57 -2.21 13.29
C TYR A 105 11.02 -2.70 13.36
N SER A 106 11.92 -2.17 12.52
CA SER A 106 13.34 -2.52 12.53
C SER A 106 14.01 -2.22 13.88
N LYS A 107 13.55 -1.18 14.59
CA LYS A 107 14.01 -0.84 15.95
C LYS A 107 13.66 -1.90 16.99
N ARG A 108 12.69 -2.76 16.71
CA ARG A 108 12.22 -3.83 17.61
C ARG A 108 12.74 -5.20 17.16
N GLU A 109 12.77 -5.44 15.85
CA GLU A 109 13.18 -6.70 15.24
C GLU A 109 14.13 -6.46 14.06
N SER A 110 15.37 -6.94 14.20
CA SER A 110 16.43 -6.77 13.19
C SER A 110 16.12 -7.46 11.85
N THR A 111 15.15 -8.37 11.80
CA THR A 111 14.68 -9.02 10.57
C THR A 111 14.13 -8.01 9.55
N TYR A 112 13.61 -6.87 10.01
CA TYR A 112 13.09 -5.81 9.14
C TYR A 112 14.16 -4.84 8.64
N GLU A 113 15.38 -4.85 9.19
CA GLU A 113 16.46 -3.96 8.72
C GLU A 113 16.77 -4.20 7.25
N LYS A 114 16.90 -5.48 6.85
CA LYS A 114 17.14 -5.84 5.44
C LYS A 114 16.00 -5.41 4.52
N LYS A 115 14.75 -5.54 4.97
CA LYS A 115 13.57 -5.11 4.22
C LYS A 115 13.55 -3.58 4.07
N LEU A 116 13.89 -2.86 5.14
CA LEU A 116 13.98 -1.41 5.18
C LEU A 116 15.06 -0.90 4.21
N GLU A 117 16.25 -1.50 4.22
CA GLU A 117 17.33 -1.15 3.29
C GLU A 117 16.93 -1.38 1.82
N GLU A 118 16.25 -2.49 1.52
CA GLU A 118 15.71 -2.75 0.19
C GLU A 118 14.77 -1.62 -0.26
N VAL A 119 13.81 -1.22 0.57
CA VAL A 119 12.85 -0.15 0.25
C VAL A 119 13.56 1.21 0.13
N LYS A 120 14.46 1.55 1.06
CA LYS A 120 15.25 2.80 1.03
C LYS A 120 16.06 2.94 -0.25
N SER A 121 16.64 1.84 -0.73
CA SER A 121 17.42 1.84 -1.98
C SER A 121 16.55 2.17 -3.21
N LEU A 122 15.27 1.82 -3.20
CA LEU A 122 14.36 2.08 -4.32
C LEU A 122 13.77 3.50 -4.28
N VAL A 123 13.55 4.05 -3.09
CA VAL A 123 13.00 5.40 -2.91
C VAL A 123 14.03 6.47 -3.29
N ASN A 124 15.29 6.26 -2.93
CA ASN A 124 16.38 7.23 -3.09
C ASN A 124 17.10 7.15 -4.45
N ASN A 125 16.73 6.20 -5.31
CA ASN A 125 17.11 6.16 -6.73
C ASN A 125 16.14 7.01 -7.58
#